data_AF-A0A428WSF8-F1
#
_entry.id   AF-A0A428WSF8-F1
#
_cell.length_a   1.000
_cell.length_b   1.000
_cell.length_c   1.000
_cell.angle_alpha   90.00
_cell.angle_beta   90.00
_cell.angle_gamma   90.00
#
_symmetry.space_group_name_H-M   'P 1'
#
loop_
_entity.id
_entity.type
_entity.pdbx_description
1 polymer ?
#
loop_
_entity_poly.entity_id
_entity_poly.type
_entity_poly.pdbx_seq_one_letter_code
_entity_poly.pdbx_strand_id
1 'polypeptide(L)'
;MLGAVAAGMVPWVFVLGRTLPETTQVRHWPAVWIGLDLAIALGCAATARWYHRGDARARLSASAVAALTGMDAWFDVLTARPGTELTQAVVCAVPELTLAGLCTWLALRETERLS
;
A
#
# COMPACT_ATOMS: atom_id res chain seq x y z
N MET A 1 13.66 -10.10 -17.69
CA MET A 1 14.02 -9.11 -16.65
C MET A 1 13.30 -9.39 -15.33
N LEU A 2 11.96 -9.33 -15.27
CA LEU A 2 11.20 -9.54 -14.02
C LEU A 2 11.47 -10.87 -13.32
N GLY A 3 11.60 -11.98 -14.07
CA GLY A 3 11.93 -13.29 -13.48
C GLY A 3 13.30 -13.33 -12.79
N ALA A 4 14.29 -12.60 -13.30
CA ALA A 4 15.60 -12.49 -12.68
C ALA A 4 15.55 -11.65 -11.38
N VAL A 5 14.75 -10.58 -11.38
CA VAL A 5 14.50 -9.78 -10.16
C VAL A 5 13.82 -10.63 -9.10
N ALA A 6 12.76 -11.36 -9.46
CA ALA A 6 12.06 -12.25 -8.53
C ALA A 6 12.99 -13.32 -7.94
N ALA A 7 13.83 -13.95 -8.79
CA ALA A 7 14.83 -14.92 -8.33
C ALA A 7 15.85 -14.29 -7.37
N GLY A 8 16.28 -13.05 -7.62
CA GLY A 8 17.19 -12.31 -6.72
C GLY A 8 16.56 -11.90 -5.38
N MET A 9 15.24 -11.68 -5.35
CA MET A 9 14.53 -11.33 -4.11
C MET A 9 14.50 -12.49 -3.10
N VAL A 10 14.48 -13.74 -3.55
CA VAL A 10 14.40 -14.91 -2.65
C VAL A 10 15.61 -15.00 -1.70
N PRO A 11 16.87 -14.98 -2.19
CA PRO A 11 18.03 -14.90 -1.31
C PRO A 11 18.03 -13.66 -0.42
N TRP A 12 17.59 -12.51 -0.95
CA TRP A 12 17.59 -11.24 -0.21
C TRP A 12 16.65 -11.28 1.01
N VAL A 13 15.44 -11.83 0.86
CA VAL A 13 14.48 -11.99 1.96
C VAL A 13 15.08 -12.84 3.08
N PHE A 14 15.82 -13.89 2.73
CA PHE A 14 16.49 -14.73 3.70
C PHE A 14 17.65 -14.03 4.43
N VAL A 15 18.41 -13.19 3.72
CA VAL A 15 19.42 -12.32 4.36
C VAL A 15 18.74 -11.39 5.36
N LEU A 16 17.67 -10.69 4.95
CA LEU A 16 16.92 -9.80 5.83
C LEU A 16 16.43 -10.49 7.11
N GLY A 17 15.85 -11.69 6.99
CA GLY A 17 15.37 -12.46 8.14
C GLY A 17 16.47 -12.88 9.13
N ARG A 18 17.74 -12.91 8.71
CA ARG A 18 18.88 -13.24 9.59
C ARG A 18 19.60 -12.02 10.14
N THR A 19 19.60 -10.91 9.42
CA THR A 19 20.44 -9.75 9.74
C THR A 19 19.67 -8.59 10.37
N LEU A 20 18.34 -8.54 10.21
CA LEU A 20 17.54 -7.48 10.80
C LEU A 20 17.46 -7.66 12.33
N PRO A 21 17.68 -6.58 13.11
CA PRO A 21 17.49 -6.62 14.55
C PRO A 21 16.00 -6.76 14.90
N GLU A 22 15.70 -7.47 15.98
CA GLU A 22 14.32 -7.68 16.45
C GLU A 22 13.62 -6.37 16.83
N THR A 23 14.38 -5.37 17.27
CA THR A 23 13.85 -4.05 17.62
C THR A 23 14.70 -2.95 17.01
N THR A 24 14.04 -1.93 16.45
CA THR A 24 14.70 -0.76 15.86
C THR A 24 14.00 0.51 16.31
N GLN A 25 14.78 1.50 16.74
CA GLN A 25 14.30 2.86 17.01
C GLN A 25 14.27 3.66 15.70
N VAL A 26 13.09 4.09 15.28
CA VAL A 26 12.92 4.88 14.05
C VAL A 26 12.89 6.38 14.40
N ARG A 27 13.84 7.15 13.86
CA ARG A 27 14.04 8.57 14.20
C ARG A 27 12.86 9.48 13.86
N HIS A 28 12.20 9.24 12.73
CA HIS A 28 11.12 10.09 12.20
C HIS A 28 9.78 9.36 12.16
N TRP A 29 9.49 8.57 13.19
CA TRP A 29 8.32 7.69 13.24
C TRP A 29 6.99 8.37 12.82
N PRO A 30 6.60 9.54 13.37
CA PRO A 30 5.35 10.18 12.95
C PRO A 30 5.35 10.65 11.49
N ALA A 31 6.50 11.10 10.97
CA ALA A 31 6.60 11.63 9.62
C ALA A 31 6.44 10.54 8.55
N VAL A 32 6.83 9.29 8.85
CA VAL A 32 6.64 8.15 7.95
C VAL A 32 5.15 7.90 7.71
N TRP A 33 4.37 7.86 8.78
CA TRP A 33 2.92 7.62 8.72
C TRP A 33 2.18 8.79 8.08
N ILE A 34 2.43 10.02 8.54
CA ILE A 34 1.84 11.23 7.93
C ILE A 34 2.16 11.31 6.43
N GLY A 35 3.39 10.96 6.04
CA GLY A 35 3.81 10.94 4.64
C GLY A 35 3.06 9.91 3.81
N LEU A 36 2.84 8.70 4.35
CA LEU A 36 2.08 7.63 3.71
C LEU A 36 0.61 8.02 3.55
N ASP A 37 -0.04 8.49 4.62
CA ASP A 37 -1.42 8.99 4.61
C ASP A 37 -1.62 10.10 3.58
N LEU A 38 -0.68 11.05 3.54
CA LEU A 38 -0.73 12.14 2.58
C LEU A 38 -0.58 11.63 1.14
N ALA A 39 0.29 10.65 0.89
CA ALA A 39 0.45 10.04 -0.43
C ALA A 39 -0.82 9.30 -0.87
N ILE A 40 -1.47 8.57 0.04
CA ILE A 40 -2.76 7.92 -0.19
C ILE A 40 -3.83 8.96 -0.52
N ALA A 41 -3.96 10.01 0.30
CA ALA A 41 -4.95 11.08 0.10
C ALA A 41 -4.77 11.79 -1.24
N LEU A 42 -3.53 12.14 -1.60
CA LEU A 42 -3.21 12.76 -2.89
C LEU A 42 -3.48 11.81 -4.06
N GLY A 43 -3.16 10.52 -3.91
CA GLY A 43 -3.45 9.48 -4.89
C GLY A 43 -4.96 9.31 -5.14
N CYS A 44 -5.77 9.32 -4.06
CA CYS A 44 -7.22 9.30 -4.14
C CYS A 44 -7.77 10.54 -4.86
N ALA A 45 -7.28 11.73 -4.50
CA ALA A 45 -7.68 12.99 -5.14
C ALA A 45 -7.32 13.00 -6.64
N ALA A 46 -6.13 12.53 -7.00
CA ALA A 46 -5.70 12.39 -8.39
C ALA A 46 -6.57 11.39 -9.16
N THR A 47 -6.85 10.23 -8.54
CA THR A 47 -7.71 9.19 -9.13
C THR A 47 -9.11 9.72 -9.39
N ALA A 48 -9.74 10.37 -8.42
CA ALA A 48 -11.06 10.98 -8.59
C ALA A 48 -11.06 12.03 -9.70
N ARG A 49 -10.07 12.94 -9.70
CA ARG A 49 -9.95 14.01 -10.70
C ARG A 49 -9.80 13.47 -12.13
N TRP A 50 -9.01 12.43 -12.32
CA TRP A 50 -8.78 11.83 -13.64
C TRP A 50 -9.95 10.94 -14.07
N TYR A 51 -10.54 10.20 -13.14
CA TYR A 51 -11.73 9.39 -13.39
C TYR A 51 -12.91 10.25 -13.86
N HIS A 52 -13.16 11.38 -13.20
CA HIS A 52 -14.21 12.33 -13.62
C HIS A 52 -13.96 12.97 -14.99
N ARG A 53 -12.72 12.96 -15.48
CA ARG A 53 -12.36 13.46 -16.81
C ARG A 53 -12.35 12.38 -17.90
N GLY A 54 -12.58 11.12 -17.53
CA GLY A 54 -12.42 9.98 -18.44
C GLY A 54 -10.98 9.80 -18.92
N ASP A 55 -9.99 10.21 -18.10
CA ASP A 55 -8.58 10.09 -18.45
C ASP A 55 -8.03 8.73 -18.02
N ALA A 56 -7.43 8.00 -18.97
CA ALA A 56 -6.78 6.71 -18.79
C ALA A 56 -5.73 6.70 -17.65
N ARG A 57 -5.17 7.86 -17.29
CA ARG A 57 -4.22 7.98 -16.19
C ARG A 57 -4.83 7.63 -14.82
N ALA A 58 -6.16 7.70 -14.68
CA ALA A 58 -6.88 7.28 -13.46
C ALA A 58 -6.50 5.86 -13.02
N ARG A 59 -6.19 4.98 -13.98
CA ARG A 59 -5.69 3.62 -13.71
C ARG A 59 -4.37 3.62 -12.94
N LEU A 60 -3.42 4.46 -13.34
CA LEU A 60 -2.08 4.49 -12.74
C LEU A 60 -2.16 4.98 -11.29
N SER A 61 -2.91 6.04 -11.05
CA SER A 61 -3.10 6.56 -9.69
C SER A 61 -3.90 5.58 -8.83
N ALA A 62 -4.91 4.90 -9.38
CA ALA A 62 -5.67 3.88 -8.66
C ALA A 62 -4.79 2.68 -8.27
N SER A 63 -3.96 2.16 -9.19
CA SER A 63 -3.02 1.09 -8.87
C SER A 63 -2.02 1.49 -7.78
N ALA A 64 -1.55 2.75 -7.79
CA ALA A 64 -0.66 3.26 -6.76
C ALA A 64 -1.36 3.35 -5.39
N VAL A 65 -2.58 3.89 -5.33
CA VAL A 65 -3.37 3.93 -4.09
C VAL A 65 -3.60 2.53 -3.53
N ALA A 66 -3.97 1.57 -4.40
CA ALA A 66 -4.22 0.20 -3.98
C ALA A 66 -2.98 -0.46 -3.34
N ALA A 67 -1.80 -0.25 -3.93
CA ALA A 67 -0.55 -0.75 -3.37
C ALA A 67 -0.21 -0.07 -2.03
N LEU A 68 -0.40 1.25 -1.93
CA LEU A 68 -0.10 2.01 -0.71
C LEU A 68 -1.01 1.60 0.45
N THR A 69 -2.33 1.52 0.25
CA THR A 69 -3.28 1.16 1.32
C THR A 69 -3.15 -0.31 1.72
N GLY A 70 -2.75 -1.19 0.80
CA GLY A 70 -2.42 -2.58 1.14
C GLY A 70 -1.16 -2.69 2.02
N MET A 71 -0.14 -1.86 1.74
CA MET A 71 1.06 -1.79 2.57
C MET A 71 0.78 -1.14 3.93
N ASP A 72 -0.05 -0.11 3.97
CA ASP A 72 -0.51 0.58 5.19
C ASP A 72 -1.13 -0.41 6.18
N ALA A 73 -2.18 -1.14 5.74
CA ALA A 73 -2.82 -2.19 6.53
C ALA A 73 -1.85 -3.28 7.02
N TRP A 74 -0.90 -3.67 6.15
CA TRP A 74 0.13 -4.64 6.51
C TRP A 74 1.04 -4.12 7.63
N PHE A 75 1.50 -2.87 7.53
CA PHE A 75 2.37 -2.28 8.55
C PHE A 75 1.64 -2.01 9.86
N ASP A 76 0.40 -1.54 9.82
CA ASP A 76 -0.41 -1.31 11.03
C ASP A 76 -0.58 -2.58 11.85
N VAL A 77 -0.94 -3.69 11.20
CA VAL A 77 -1.11 -4.98 11.88
C VAL A 77 0.21 -5.51 12.45
N LEU A 78 1.32 -5.40 11.69
CA LEU A 78 2.61 -5.95 12.12
C LEU A 78 3.33 -5.10 13.17
N THR A 79 3.03 -3.82 13.28
CA THR A 79 3.66 -2.91 14.25
C THR A 79 2.83 -2.71 15.51
N ALA A 80 1.57 -3.15 15.52
CA ALA A 80 0.69 -3.08 16.67
C ALA A 80 1.15 -3.97 17.84
N ARG A 81 1.02 -3.46 19.06
CA ARG A 81 1.23 -4.27 20.26
C ARG A 81 0.05 -5.21 20.51
N PRO A 82 0.27 -6.38 21.15
CA PRO A 82 -0.81 -7.27 21.54
C PRO A 82 -1.87 -6.55 22.40
N GLY A 83 -3.15 -6.91 22.21
CA GLY A 83 -4.27 -6.35 22.96
C GLY A 83 -5.10 -5.36 22.15
N THR A 84 -5.44 -4.22 22.75
CA THR A 84 -6.34 -3.22 22.14
C THR A 84 -5.76 -2.57 20.89
N GLU A 85 -4.45 -2.35 20.84
CA GLU A 85 -3.78 -1.78 19.66
C GLU A 85 -3.91 -2.71 18.44
N LEU A 86 -3.67 -4.02 18.62
CA LEU A 86 -3.85 -4.99 17.54
C LEU A 86 -5.31 -5.07 17.07
N THR A 87 -6.27 -5.08 17.99
CA THR A 87 -7.69 -5.06 17.61
C THR A 87 -8.04 -3.82 16.81
N GLN A 88 -7.52 -2.65 17.21
CA GLN A 88 -7.70 -1.41 16.47
C GLN A 88 -7.08 -1.50 15.06
N ALA A 89 -5.84 -1.97 14.95
CA ALA A 89 -5.16 -2.13 13.66
C ALA A 89 -5.93 -3.07 12.71
N VAL A 90 -6.45 -4.19 13.21
CA VAL A 90 -7.27 -5.12 12.41
C VAL A 90 -8.59 -4.47 11.97
N VAL A 91 -9.21 -3.66 12.82
CA VAL A 91 -10.44 -2.92 12.46
C VAL A 91 -10.15 -1.85 11.41
N CYS A 92 -9.03 -1.13 11.52
CA CYS A 92 -8.57 -0.14 10.54
C CYS A 92 -8.17 -0.76 9.19
N ALA A 93 -7.61 -1.97 9.21
CA ALA A 93 -7.27 -2.70 7.98
C ALA A 93 -8.50 -2.97 7.08
N VAL A 94 -9.71 -3.04 7.64
CA VAL A 94 -10.94 -3.29 6.85
C VAL A 94 -11.22 -2.18 5.83
N PRO A 95 -11.36 -0.89 6.21
CA PRO A 95 -11.53 0.18 5.25
C PRO A 95 -10.33 0.35 4.31
N GLU A 96 -9.09 0.16 4.78
CA GLU A 96 -7.88 0.26 3.94
C GLU A 96 -7.84 -0.81 2.84
N LEU A 97 -8.12 -2.06 3.16
CA LEU A 97 -8.20 -3.16 2.20
C LEU A 97 -9.42 -3.03 1.28
N THR A 98 -10.52 -2.46 1.78
CA THR A 98 -11.69 -2.14 0.95
C THR A 98 -11.33 -1.10 -0.10
N LEU A 99 -10.63 -0.03 0.30
CA LEU A 99 -10.12 0.98 -0.62
C LEU A 99 -9.12 0.37 -1.62
N ALA A 100 -8.23 -0.51 -1.16
CA ALA A 100 -7.29 -1.23 -2.02
C ALA A 100 -8.01 -2.05 -3.09
N GLY A 101 -9.05 -2.78 -2.70
CA GLY A 101 -9.90 -3.57 -3.60
C GLY A 101 -10.63 -2.69 -4.61
N LEU A 102 -11.24 -1.59 -4.17
CA LEU A 102 -11.94 -0.65 -5.03
C LEU A 102 -11.01 -0.02 -6.07
N CYS A 103 -9.83 0.44 -5.65
CA CYS A 103 -8.84 1.04 -6.54
C CYS A 103 -8.26 0.01 -7.52
N THR A 104 -8.05 -1.24 -7.08
CA THR A 104 -7.65 -2.34 -7.97
C THR A 104 -8.72 -2.61 -9.02
N TRP A 105 -9.99 -2.71 -8.61
CA TRP A 105 -11.11 -2.90 -9.52
C TRP A 105 -11.22 -1.76 -10.55
N LEU A 106 -11.10 -0.51 -10.11
CA LEU A 106 -11.07 0.66 -11.00
C LEU A 106 -9.92 0.57 -12.02
N ALA A 107 -8.72 0.20 -11.56
CA ALA A 107 -7.56 0.08 -12.43
C ALA A 107 -7.72 -1.02 -13.50
N LEU A 108 -8.32 -2.15 -13.13
CA LEU A 108 -8.59 -3.24 -14.06
C LEU A 108 -9.67 -2.86 -15.08
N ARG A 109 -10.76 -2.24 -14.64
CA ARG A 109 -11.87 -1.84 -15.51
C ARG A 109 -11.46 -0.79 -16.56
N GLU A 110 -10.60 0.15 -16.20
CA GLU A 110 -10.10 1.15 -17.16
C GLU A 110 -9.18 0.50 -18.21
N THR A 111 -8.55 -0.64 -17.88
CA THR A 111 -7.75 -1.40 -18.86
C THR A 111 -8.64 -1.99 -19.95
N GLU A 112 -9.79 -2.53 -19.59
CA GLU A 112 -10.76 -3.10 -20.54
C GLU A 112 -11.40 -2.03 -21.44
N ARG A 113 -11.53 -0.79 -20.97
CA ARG A 113 -12.05 0.33 -21.79
C ARG A 113 -11.10 0.76 -22.91
N LEU A 114 -9.81 0.48 -22.76
CA LEU A 114 -8.74 0.94 -23.65
C LEU A 114 -8.24 -0.15 -24.61
N SER A 115 -8.70 -1.40 -24.44
CA SER A 115 -8.39 -2.56 -25.31
C SER A 115 -9.45 -2.74 -26.39
#